data_AF-A0A336MTA8-F1
#
_entry.id   AF-A0A336MTA8-F1
#
_cell.length_a   1.000
_cell.length_b   1.000
_cell.length_c   1.000
_cell.angle_alpha   90.00
_cell.angle_beta   90.00
_cell.angle_gamma   90.00
#
_symmetry.space_group_name_H-M   'P 1'
#
loop_
_entity.id
_entity.type
_entity.pdbx_description
1 polymer ?
#
loop_
_entity_poly.entity_id
_entity_poly.type
_entity_poly.pdbx_seq_one_letter_code
_entity_poly.pdbx_strand_id
1 'polypeptide(L)'
;MKQLFVILTVFVIKVVANTDCDETKCVGHQKLYKEIGCTPVIEEGQCCPSRYECPDLKNLDNTKCHYKNEIYEPRAELPSNMTNPLCAAACYCRESSDNEKASFNCANIECPELFNREPDCIYPVEKGDCCSKKKICGDDRKSLPVCLLDGVEYFEGQSMYPEKESCHKCTCTKDFNNSTIVDNPNCEEVDCGIQLRYMTNLQGGCVPIYYGTERCCPISWRCPESTDKVESKGKNSSESKHKCEFGSLKLNIGDELTSDEKDVSCACVSPPFVQCVKATN
;
A
#
# COMPACT_ATOMS: atom_id res chain seq x y z
N MET A 1 -50.59 -27.23 38.31
CA MET A 1 -50.42 -27.02 36.85
C MET A 1 -49.99 -25.57 36.63
N LYS A 2 -48.70 -25.31 36.43
CA LYS A 2 -48.18 -23.95 36.18
C LYS A 2 -48.01 -23.77 34.67
N GLN A 3 -48.73 -22.82 34.10
CA GLN A 3 -48.62 -22.43 32.69
C GLN A 3 -47.32 -21.65 32.47
N LEU A 4 -46.55 -22.05 31.46
CA LEU A 4 -45.36 -21.36 30.99
C LEU A 4 -45.77 -20.37 29.88
N PHE A 5 -45.62 -19.07 30.12
CA PHE A 5 -45.74 -18.05 29.08
C PHE A 5 -44.38 -17.92 28.39
N VAL A 6 -44.31 -18.28 27.11
CA VAL A 6 -43.15 -18.03 26.24
C VAL A 6 -43.37 -16.69 25.56
N ILE A 7 -42.56 -15.68 25.91
CA ILE A 7 -42.57 -14.36 25.27
C ILE A 7 -41.64 -14.42 24.07
N LEU A 8 -42.23 -14.32 22.87
CA LEU A 8 -41.49 -14.25 21.61
C LEU A 8 -41.10 -12.79 21.34
N THR A 9 -39.87 -12.40 21.70
CA THR A 9 -39.32 -11.08 21.35
C THR A 9 -38.86 -11.07 19.90
N VAL A 10 -39.61 -10.36 19.05
CA VAL A 10 -39.24 -10.09 17.65
C VAL A 10 -38.20 -8.97 17.63
N PHE A 11 -36.95 -9.31 17.32
CA PHE A 11 -35.90 -8.32 17.04
C PHE A 11 -36.11 -7.75 15.64
N VAL A 12 -36.54 -6.49 15.55
CA VAL A 12 -36.57 -5.74 14.29
C VAL A 12 -35.16 -5.20 14.05
N ILE A 13 -34.39 -5.87 13.20
CA ILE A 13 -33.10 -5.36 12.71
C ILE A 13 -33.42 -4.20 11.77
N LYS A 14 -33.14 -2.96 12.20
CA LYS A 14 -33.11 -1.81 11.29
C LYS A 14 -31.91 -1.97 10.37
N VAL A 15 -32.16 -2.47 9.16
CA VAL A 15 -31.22 -2.34 8.05
C VAL A 15 -31.21 -0.88 7.66
N VAL A 16 -30.22 -0.13 8.14
CA VAL A 16 -29.92 1.19 7.60
C VAL A 16 -29.39 0.96 6.19
N ALA A 17 -30.07 1.53 5.21
CA ALA A 17 -29.66 1.48 3.82
C ALA A 17 -28.27 2.13 3.69
N ASN A 18 -27.26 1.34 3.33
CA ASN A 18 -25.99 1.87 2.86
C ASN A 18 -26.27 2.66 1.57
N THR A 19 -26.12 3.97 1.64
CA THR A 19 -25.74 4.77 0.47
C THR A 19 -24.50 4.12 -0.15
N ASP A 20 -24.48 3.96 -1.48
CA ASP A 20 -23.32 3.53 -2.28
C ASP A 20 -22.06 4.24 -1.76
N CYS A 21 -21.26 3.56 -0.94
CA CYS A 21 -20.02 4.08 -0.38
C CYS A 21 -18.88 3.56 -1.25
N ASP A 22 -18.24 4.48 -1.94
CA ASP A 22 -17.10 4.20 -2.81
C ASP A 22 -15.81 4.61 -2.09
N GLU A 23 -15.22 3.66 -1.36
CA GLU A 23 -13.99 3.86 -0.61
C GLU A 23 -12.81 4.29 -1.50
N THR A 24 -12.86 4.02 -2.81
CA THR A 24 -11.81 4.46 -3.75
C THR A 24 -11.74 5.98 -3.88
N LYS A 25 -12.81 6.69 -3.51
CA LYS A 25 -12.85 8.16 -3.51
C LYS A 25 -12.28 8.79 -2.23
N CYS A 26 -11.94 7.99 -1.24
CA CYS A 26 -11.39 8.52 0.00
C CYS A 26 -10.04 9.20 -0.21
N VAL A 27 -9.88 10.34 0.45
CA VAL A 27 -8.65 11.13 0.39
C VAL A 27 -7.53 10.44 1.15
N GLY A 28 -6.33 10.55 0.60
CA GLY A 28 -5.10 10.08 1.21
C GLY A 28 -4.69 8.65 0.86
N HIS A 29 -3.53 8.25 1.39
CA HIS A 29 -2.82 7.04 1.01
C HIS A 29 -3.16 5.86 1.93
N GLN A 30 -4.36 5.30 1.77
CA GLN A 30 -4.87 4.23 2.64
C GLN A 30 -4.04 2.95 2.59
N LYS A 31 -3.36 2.71 1.48
CA LYS A 31 -2.50 1.54 1.28
C LYS A 31 -1.37 1.45 2.30
N LEU A 32 -0.75 2.59 2.63
CA LEU A 32 0.27 2.68 3.68
C LEU A 32 -0.25 2.12 5.00
N TYR A 33 -1.40 2.62 5.43
CA TYR A 33 -2.01 2.24 6.70
C TYR A 33 -2.36 0.76 6.75
N LYS A 34 -2.93 0.23 5.65
CA LYS A 34 -3.22 -1.20 5.54
C LYS A 34 -1.96 -2.05 5.65
N GLU A 35 -0.91 -1.70 4.92
CA GLU A 35 0.33 -2.49 4.90
C GLU A 35 1.06 -2.50 6.24
N ILE A 36 1.00 -1.42 7.02
CA ILE A 36 1.65 -1.35 8.33
C ILE A 36 0.73 -1.80 9.48
N GLY A 37 -0.44 -2.37 9.16
CA GLY A 37 -1.34 -2.98 10.14
C GLY A 37 -2.22 -2.01 10.91
N CYS A 38 -2.42 -0.79 10.41
CA CYS A 38 -3.35 0.15 11.03
C CYS A 38 -4.80 -0.21 10.74
N THR A 39 -5.68 0.12 11.68
CA THR A 39 -7.14 -0.06 11.55
C THR A 39 -7.80 1.29 11.23
N PRO A 40 -8.65 1.39 10.20
CA PRO A 40 -9.40 2.61 9.93
C PRO A 40 -10.44 2.89 11.02
N VAL A 41 -10.64 4.16 11.35
CA VAL A 41 -11.77 4.59 12.17
C VAL A 41 -12.72 5.42 11.32
N ILE A 42 -13.94 4.88 11.15
CA ILE A 42 -15.01 5.48 10.36
C ILE A 42 -16.07 6.01 11.32
N GLU A 43 -16.39 7.29 11.22
CA GLU A 43 -17.44 7.93 12.03
C GLU A 43 -18.84 7.64 11.46
N GLU A 44 -19.85 7.68 12.32
CA GLU A 44 -21.22 7.36 11.93
C GLU A 44 -21.70 8.27 10.79
N GLY A 45 -22.19 7.65 9.71
CA GLY A 45 -22.65 8.37 8.51
C GLY A 45 -21.54 8.84 7.58
N GLN A 46 -20.27 8.54 7.87
CA GLN A 46 -19.15 8.79 6.95
C GLN A 46 -18.82 7.53 6.13
N CYS A 47 -18.38 7.74 4.88
CA CYS A 47 -17.86 6.67 4.03
C CYS A 47 -16.35 6.47 4.24
N CYS A 48 -15.61 7.57 4.45
CA CYS A 48 -14.16 7.54 4.54
C CYS A 48 -13.65 7.55 5.98
N PRO A 49 -12.52 6.87 6.27
CA PRO A 49 -11.91 6.92 7.58
C PRO A 49 -11.49 8.34 7.97
N SER A 50 -11.88 8.77 9.17
CA SER A 50 -11.46 10.08 9.70
C SER A 50 -10.02 10.04 10.25
N ARG A 51 -9.55 8.85 10.64
CA ARG A 51 -8.19 8.58 11.11
C ARG A 51 -7.88 7.07 11.03
N TYR A 52 -6.63 6.74 11.34
CA TYR A 52 -6.16 5.38 11.54
C TYR A 52 -5.58 5.16 12.93
N GLU A 53 -5.82 3.98 13.48
CA GLU A 53 -5.19 3.50 14.71
C GLU A 53 -4.11 2.50 14.34
N CYS A 54 -2.85 2.91 14.50
CA CYS A 54 -1.69 2.13 14.07
C CYS A 54 -1.04 1.40 15.26
N PRO A 55 -0.38 0.26 15.01
CA PRO A 55 0.54 -0.33 15.97
C PRO A 55 1.62 0.68 16.37
N ASP A 56 2.19 0.52 17.57
CA ASP A 56 3.26 1.39 18.04
C ASP A 56 4.57 1.08 17.31
N LEU A 57 4.75 1.69 16.13
CA LEU A 57 5.91 1.47 15.29
C LEU A 57 7.20 2.00 15.95
N LYS A 58 7.11 3.05 16.77
CA LYS A 58 8.28 3.71 17.39
C LYS A 58 8.88 2.86 18.51
N ASN A 59 8.05 2.11 19.22
CA ASN A 59 8.45 1.27 20.35
C ASN A 59 8.58 -0.22 20.01
N LEU A 60 8.69 -0.57 18.72
CA LEU A 60 9.09 -1.93 18.33
C LEU A 60 10.48 -2.26 18.90
N ASP A 61 10.70 -3.53 19.20
CA ASP A 61 12.02 -4.02 19.61
C ASP A 61 13.04 -3.75 18.50
N ASN A 62 13.93 -2.78 18.73
CA ASN A 62 14.93 -2.33 17.75
C ASN A 62 16.06 -3.35 17.54
N THR A 63 16.10 -4.44 18.31
CA THR A 63 17.09 -5.52 18.17
C THR A 63 16.61 -6.67 17.29
N LYS A 64 15.32 -6.65 16.89
CA LYS A 64 14.68 -7.69 16.08
C LYS A 64 13.99 -7.09 14.86
N CYS A 65 13.80 -7.89 13.82
CA CYS A 65 13.06 -7.46 12.64
C CYS A 65 11.57 -7.82 12.80
N HIS A 66 10.71 -6.97 12.28
CA HIS A 66 9.25 -7.12 12.34
C HIS A 66 8.69 -7.13 10.92
N TYR A 67 7.93 -8.17 10.56
CA TYR A 67 7.31 -8.27 9.24
C TYR A 67 6.05 -9.12 9.28
N LYS A 68 4.94 -8.60 8.74
CA LYS A 68 3.62 -9.26 8.68
C LYS A 68 3.17 -9.81 10.05
N ASN A 69 3.32 -8.99 11.09
CA ASN A 69 3.00 -9.29 12.49
C ASN A 69 3.86 -10.37 13.16
N GLU A 70 4.92 -10.82 12.50
CA GLU A 70 5.87 -11.77 13.05
C GLU A 70 7.19 -11.08 13.44
N ILE A 71 7.85 -11.64 14.46
CA ILE A 71 9.13 -11.15 14.99
C ILE A 71 10.23 -12.13 14.59
N TYR A 72 11.33 -11.60 14.06
CA TYR A 72 12.43 -12.38 13.54
C TYR A 72 13.71 -12.06 14.31
N GLU A 73 14.37 -13.11 14.78
CA GLU A 73 15.69 -13.00 15.40
C GLU A 73 16.75 -12.57 14.37
N PRO A 74 17.84 -11.94 14.82
CA PRO A 74 18.90 -11.57 13.90
C PRO A 74 19.46 -12.78 13.12
N ARG A 75 19.80 -12.54 11.85
CA ARG A 75 20.17 -13.53 10.84
C ARG A 75 19.05 -14.47 10.38
N ALA A 76 17.82 -14.37 10.92
CA ALA A 76 16.71 -15.15 10.40
C ALA A 76 16.42 -14.79 8.94
N GLU A 77 16.19 -15.80 8.11
CA GLU A 77 15.89 -15.65 6.68
C GLU A 77 14.37 -15.63 6.45
N LEU A 78 13.91 -14.83 5.47
CA LEU A 78 12.54 -14.87 5.02
C LEU A 78 12.35 -15.93 3.91
N PRO A 79 11.31 -16.77 4.01
CA PRO A 79 10.88 -17.65 2.94
C PRO A 79 10.69 -16.93 1.59
N SER A 80 11.20 -17.53 0.52
CA SER A 80 11.17 -16.95 -0.82
C SER A 80 9.75 -16.70 -1.36
N ASN A 81 8.76 -17.49 -0.96
CA ASN A 81 7.37 -17.27 -1.35
C ASN A 81 6.78 -15.96 -0.80
N MET A 82 7.38 -15.39 0.26
CA MET A 82 6.97 -14.08 0.79
C MET A 82 7.71 -12.91 0.13
N THR A 83 8.92 -13.14 -0.38
CA THR A 83 9.80 -12.07 -0.87
C THR A 83 9.88 -12.01 -2.40
N ASN A 84 9.72 -13.13 -3.10
CA ASN A 84 9.74 -13.21 -4.55
C ASN A 84 8.64 -12.38 -5.22
N PRO A 85 7.37 -12.34 -4.73
CA PRO A 85 6.35 -11.46 -5.29
C PRO A 85 6.72 -9.97 -5.21
N LEU A 86 7.55 -9.63 -4.21
CA LEU A 86 8.07 -8.28 -4.02
C LEU A 86 9.32 -8.00 -4.86
N CYS A 87 9.84 -8.93 -5.66
CA CYS A 87 11.15 -8.81 -6.30
C CYS A 87 12.32 -8.66 -5.31
N ALA A 88 12.23 -9.36 -4.18
CA ALA A 88 13.27 -9.39 -3.16
C ALA A 88 13.81 -10.82 -2.96
N ALA A 89 15.13 -10.95 -2.98
CA ALA A 89 15.85 -12.21 -2.79
C ALA A 89 16.80 -12.13 -1.59
N ALA A 90 17.15 -13.31 -1.06
CA ALA A 90 18.12 -13.46 0.02
C ALA A 90 17.85 -12.50 1.21
N CYS A 91 16.57 -12.34 1.57
CA CYS A 91 16.17 -11.46 2.65
C CYS A 91 16.53 -12.08 3.99
N TYR A 92 17.25 -11.34 4.83
CA TYR A 92 17.56 -11.74 6.19
C TYR A 92 17.42 -10.58 7.16
N CYS A 93 17.15 -10.90 8.43
CA CYS A 93 17.13 -9.91 9.49
C CYS A 93 18.55 -9.48 9.83
N ARG A 94 18.90 -8.22 9.53
CA ARG A 94 20.19 -7.64 9.86
C ARG A 94 20.19 -7.21 11.32
N GLU A 95 21.27 -7.53 12.03
CA GLU A 95 21.51 -7.10 13.41
C GLU A 95 21.48 -5.58 13.54
N SER A 96 20.97 -5.10 14.68
CA SER A 96 21.12 -3.70 15.06
C SER A 96 22.58 -3.36 15.34
N SER A 97 22.97 -2.10 15.09
CA SER A 97 24.26 -1.53 15.45
C SER A 97 24.06 -0.20 16.20
N ASP A 98 25.14 0.42 16.66
CA ASP A 98 25.09 1.66 17.47
C ASP A 98 24.24 2.78 16.86
N ASN A 99 24.15 2.84 15.53
CA ASN A 99 23.40 3.89 14.81
C ASN A 99 22.24 3.35 13.96
N GLU A 100 21.99 2.03 13.96
CA GLU A 100 21.00 1.43 13.06
C GLU A 100 20.17 0.37 13.79
N LYS A 101 18.85 0.46 13.63
CA LYS A 101 17.92 -0.54 14.14
C LYS A 101 18.01 -1.83 13.31
N ALA A 102 17.65 -2.95 13.91
CA ALA A 102 17.48 -4.20 13.18
C ALA A 102 16.42 -4.02 12.08
N SER A 103 16.75 -4.48 10.87
CA SER A 103 15.90 -4.33 9.69
C SER A 103 16.17 -5.44 8.68
N PHE A 104 15.23 -5.71 7.79
CA PHE A 104 15.47 -6.65 6.72
C PHE A 104 16.43 -6.05 5.69
N ASN A 105 17.45 -6.82 5.35
CA ASN A 105 18.31 -6.56 4.20
C ASN A 105 17.97 -7.60 3.12
N CYS A 106 17.66 -7.13 1.92
CA CYS A 106 17.30 -7.97 0.77
C CYS A 106 18.10 -7.53 -0.47
N ALA A 107 18.44 -8.47 -1.33
CA ALA A 107 18.85 -8.18 -2.69
C ALA A 107 17.61 -7.86 -3.53
N ASN A 108 17.65 -6.75 -4.28
CA ASN A 108 16.61 -6.46 -5.27
C ASN A 108 16.84 -7.32 -6.52
N ILE A 109 15.77 -7.94 -7.00
CA ILE A 109 15.80 -8.67 -8.27
C ILE A 109 15.44 -7.68 -9.38
N GLU A 110 16.36 -7.49 -10.32
CA GLU A 110 16.09 -6.78 -11.56
C GLU A 110 15.81 -7.80 -12.67
N CYS A 111 14.63 -7.68 -13.29
CA CYS A 111 14.20 -8.66 -14.28
C CYS A 111 14.92 -8.45 -15.62
N PRO A 112 15.55 -9.50 -16.21
CA PRO A 112 16.32 -9.38 -17.45
C PRO A 112 15.57 -8.73 -18.61
N GLU A 113 14.26 -8.96 -18.69
CA GLU A 113 13.36 -8.41 -19.70
C GLU A 113 13.24 -6.88 -19.68
N LEU A 114 13.63 -6.22 -18.57
CA LEU A 114 13.64 -4.76 -18.47
C LEU A 114 14.83 -4.12 -19.19
N PHE A 115 15.91 -4.88 -19.43
CA PHE A 115 17.12 -4.35 -20.08
C PHE A 115 17.13 -4.53 -21.60
N ASN A 116 16.48 -5.60 -22.10
CA ASN A 116 16.47 -5.94 -23.52
C ASN A 116 15.09 -6.40 -23.98
N ARG A 117 14.12 -5.48 -23.95
CA ARG A 117 12.76 -5.78 -24.38
C ARG A 117 12.66 -5.82 -25.91
N GLU A 118 12.35 -6.99 -26.44
CA GLU A 118 12.17 -7.19 -27.88
C GLU A 118 10.73 -6.86 -28.30
N PRO A 119 10.49 -5.99 -29.31
CA PRO A 119 9.15 -5.54 -29.70
C PRO A 119 8.15 -6.64 -30.08
N ASP A 120 8.66 -7.78 -30.55
CA ASP A 120 7.85 -8.92 -31.02
C ASP A 120 7.74 -10.04 -29.97
N CYS A 121 8.14 -9.77 -28.72
CA CYS A 121 8.18 -10.75 -27.65
C CYS A 121 7.32 -10.34 -26.45
N ILE A 122 6.79 -11.35 -25.76
CA ILE A 122 6.16 -11.22 -24.45
C ILE A 122 6.95 -12.01 -23.41
N TYR A 123 6.78 -11.61 -22.15
CA TYR A 123 7.48 -12.16 -21.00
C TYR A 123 6.43 -12.55 -19.95
N PRO A 124 5.82 -13.76 -20.07
CA PRO A 124 4.76 -14.20 -19.17
C PRO A 124 5.27 -14.42 -17.75
N VAL A 125 4.58 -13.86 -16.76
CA VAL A 125 4.93 -13.97 -15.35
C VAL A 125 3.93 -14.89 -14.65
N GLU A 126 4.43 -15.90 -13.96
CA GLU A 126 3.59 -16.79 -13.16
C GLU A 126 3.22 -16.12 -11.83
N LYS A 127 2.11 -16.54 -11.22
CA LYS A 127 1.67 -15.98 -9.95
C LYS A 127 2.73 -16.19 -8.87
N GLY A 128 3.10 -15.09 -8.20
CA GLY A 128 4.11 -15.08 -7.14
C GLY A 128 5.57 -15.02 -7.62
N ASP A 129 5.81 -15.01 -8.93
CA ASP A 129 7.13 -14.71 -9.49
C ASP A 129 7.33 -13.21 -9.67
N CYS A 130 8.55 -12.75 -9.38
CA CYS A 130 8.99 -11.40 -9.72
C CYS A 130 9.14 -11.20 -11.24
N CYS A 131 9.85 -12.14 -11.88
CA CYS A 131 10.30 -12.01 -13.26
C CYS A 131 9.77 -13.16 -14.11
N SER A 132 9.72 -12.92 -15.41
CA SER A 132 9.40 -13.98 -16.35
C SER A 132 10.49 -15.05 -16.39
N LYS A 133 10.08 -16.31 -16.45
CA LYS A 133 10.96 -17.46 -16.68
C LYS A 133 11.09 -17.82 -18.17
N LYS A 134 10.27 -17.22 -19.04
CA LYS A 134 10.24 -17.54 -20.47
C LYS A 134 10.00 -16.32 -21.35
N LYS A 135 10.47 -16.39 -22.59
CA LYS A 135 10.23 -15.39 -23.62
C LYS A 135 9.50 -16.06 -24.77
N ILE A 136 8.39 -15.46 -25.22
CA ILE A 136 7.60 -15.97 -26.37
C ILE A 136 7.58 -14.88 -27.43
N CYS A 137 8.00 -15.19 -28.66
CA CYS A 137 8.18 -14.21 -29.72
C CYS A 137 7.49 -14.62 -31.02
N GLY A 138 7.32 -13.68 -31.95
CA GLY A 138 6.89 -14.01 -33.31
C GLY A 138 5.49 -14.57 -33.37
N ASP A 139 5.27 -15.51 -34.29
CA ASP A 139 3.97 -16.12 -34.51
C ASP A 139 3.49 -16.97 -33.33
N ASP A 140 4.39 -17.46 -32.47
CA ASP A 140 4.04 -18.26 -31.30
C ASP A 140 3.11 -17.49 -30.36
N ARG A 141 3.32 -16.18 -30.20
CA ARG A 141 2.46 -15.35 -29.34
C ARG A 141 1.05 -15.17 -29.90
N LYS A 142 0.88 -15.21 -31.22
CA LYS A 142 -0.43 -15.04 -31.88
C LYS A 142 -1.38 -16.21 -31.63
N SER A 143 -0.84 -17.35 -31.23
CA SER A 143 -1.63 -18.52 -30.83
C SER A 143 -2.14 -18.45 -29.39
N LEU A 144 -1.64 -17.49 -28.60
CA LEU A 144 -2.03 -17.34 -27.20
C LEU A 144 -3.41 -16.66 -27.09
N PRO A 145 -4.22 -17.06 -26.10
CA PRO A 145 -5.40 -16.31 -25.70
C PRO A 145 -5.04 -14.86 -25.38
N VAL A 146 -6.02 -13.98 -25.62
CA VAL A 146 -5.90 -12.54 -25.39
C VAL A 146 -6.95 -12.09 -24.39
N CYS A 147 -6.53 -11.24 -23.46
CA CYS A 147 -7.37 -10.49 -22.55
C CYS A 147 -7.48 -9.05 -23.01
N LEU A 148 -8.62 -8.42 -22.75
CA LEU A 148 -8.82 -6.99 -22.97
C LEU A 148 -8.98 -6.30 -21.61
N LEU A 149 -8.16 -5.30 -21.32
CA LEU A 149 -8.28 -4.44 -20.14
C LEU A 149 -8.05 -2.99 -20.55
N ASP A 150 -8.97 -2.09 -20.19
CA ASP A 150 -8.87 -0.65 -20.49
C ASP A 150 -8.61 -0.34 -21.98
N GLY A 151 -9.14 -1.17 -22.88
CA GLY A 151 -8.95 -1.03 -24.33
C GLY A 151 -7.60 -1.53 -24.86
N VAL A 152 -6.75 -2.13 -24.01
CA VAL A 152 -5.45 -2.71 -24.36
C VAL A 152 -5.54 -4.23 -24.40
N GLU A 153 -4.99 -4.83 -25.45
CA GLU A 153 -4.87 -6.27 -25.61
C GLU A 153 -3.62 -6.81 -24.91
N TYR A 154 -3.78 -7.90 -24.16
CA TYR A 154 -2.72 -8.59 -23.46
C TYR A 154 -2.76 -10.08 -23.79
N PHE A 155 -1.63 -10.67 -24.11
CA PHE A 155 -1.49 -12.11 -24.31
C PHE A 155 -1.45 -12.85 -22.97
N GLU A 156 -1.85 -14.13 -22.99
CA GLU A 156 -1.86 -15.01 -21.82
C GLU A 156 -0.52 -14.98 -21.05
N GLY A 157 -0.64 -14.79 -19.74
CA GLY A 157 0.45 -14.68 -18.77
C GLY A 157 1.10 -13.31 -18.65
N GLN A 158 0.70 -12.31 -19.46
CA GLN A 158 1.17 -10.94 -19.24
C GLN A 158 0.58 -10.34 -17.97
N SER A 159 1.38 -9.51 -17.28
CA SER A 159 0.88 -8.65 -16.21
C SER A 159 0.13 -7.45 -16.80
N MET A 160 -0.98 -7.08 -16.19
CA MET A 160 -1.88 -5.99 -16.56
C MET A 160 -2.10 -5.09 -15.35
N TYR A 161 -2.16 -3.78 -15.55
CA TYR A 161 -2.29 -2.78 -14.49
C TYR A 161 -3.51 -1.91 -14.81
N PRO A 162 -4.65 -2.13 -14.13
CA PRO A 162 -5.88 -1.36 -14.36
C PRO A 162 -5.67 0.13 -14.07
N GLU A 163 -6.23 1.01 -14.92
CA GLU A 163 -6.08 2.46 -14.74
C GLU A 163 -6.82 2.97 -13.49
N LYS A 164 -8.03 2.46 -13.25
CA LYS A 164 -8.89 2.90 -12.14
C LYS A 164 -8.47 2.27 -10.82
N GLU A 165 -8.39 0.94 -10.79
CA GLU A 165 -7.93 0.17 -9.65
C GLU A 165 -6.40 0.08 -9.64
N SER A 166 -5.74 1.25 -9.69
CA SER A 166 -4.28 1.44 -9.78
C SER A 166 -3.44 0.71 -8.73
N CYS A 167 -4.08 0.15 -7.71
CA CYS A 167 -3.46 -0.64 -6.66
C CYS A 167 -3.64 -2.16 -6.83
N HIS A 168 -4.06 -2.60 -8.01
CA HIS A 168 -4.16 -3.99 -8.40
C HIS A 168 -3.22 -4.31 -9.55
N LYS A 169 -2.73 -5.54 -9.55
CA LYS A 169 -2.01 -6.16 -10.66
C LYS A 169 -2.81 -7.39 -11.07
N CYS A 170 -3.11 -7.51 -12.35
CA CYS A 170 -3.79 -8.67 -12.91
C CYS A 170 -2.85 -9.48 -13.78
N THR A 171 -3.13 -10.77 -13.93
CA THR A 171 -2.48 -11.64 -14.91
C THR A 171 -3.49 -12.02 -15.98
N CYS A 172 -3.14 -11.85 -17.25
CA CYS A 172 -4.01 -12.30 -18.33
C CYS A 172 -4.08 -13.83 -18.32
N THR A 173 -5.29 -14.37 -18.15
CA THR A 173 -5.57 -15.81 -18.24
C THR A 173 -6.81 -16.01 -19.11
N LYS A 174 -7.03 -17.24 -19.59
CA LYS A 174 -8.24 -17.59 -20.37
C LYS A 174 -9.55 -17.26 -19.65
N ASP A 175 -9.54 -17.31 -18.32
CA ASP A 175 -10.71 -17.10 -17.49
C ASP A 175 -10.80 -15.64 -16.98
N PHE A 176 -9.98 -14.73 -17.51
CA PHE A 176 -10.00 -13.33 -17.11
C PHE A 176 -11.30 -12.65 -17.56
N ASN A 177 -12.04 -12.12 -16.58
CA ASN A 177 -13.23 -11.32 -16.80
C ASN A 177 -12.99 -9.89 -16.29
N ASN A 178 -13.00 -8.91 -17.18
CA ASN A 178 -12.76 -7.50 -16.83
C ASN A 178 -13.98 -6.78 -16.23
N SER A 179 -15.10 -7.46 -15.96
CA SER A 179 -16.30 -6.86 -15.37
C SER A 179 -16.06 -6.32 -13.96
N THR A 180 -15.15 -6.95 -13.22
CA THR A 180 -14.67 -6.47 -11.92
C THR A 180 -13.18 -6.75 -11.79
N ILE A 181 -12.45 -5.81 -11.20
CA ILE A 181 -11.04 -5.98 -10.81
C ILE A 181 -10.94 -6.42 -9.36
N VAL A 182 -11.69 -5.73 -8.49
CA VAL A 182 -11.81 -6.10 -7.07
C VAL A 182 -12.48 -7.48 -7.01
N ASP A 183 -11.90 -8.39 -6.24
CA ASP A 183 -12.29 -9.82 -6.10
C ASP A 183 -12.09 -10.71 -7.33
N ASN A 184 -11.45 -10.21 -8.39
CA ASN A 184 -11.11 -11.04 -9.53
C ASN A 184 -9.99 -12.03 -9.14
N PRO A 185 -10.15 -13.35 -9.35
CA PRO A 185 -9.12 -14.34 -8.97
C PRO A 185 -7.80 -14.19 -9.73
N ASN A 186 -7.82 -13.50 -10.87
CA ASN A 186 -6.64 -13.19 -11.68
C ASN A 186 -5.99 -11.86 -11.32
N CYS A 187 -6.59 -11.09 -10.40
CA CYS A 187 -6.05 -9.84 -9.91
C CYS A 187 -5.67 -9.99 -8.43
N GLU A 188 -4.60 -9.31 -8.05
CA GLU A 188 -4.17 -9.21 -6.67
C GLU A 188 -3.83 -7.77 -6.35
N GLU A 189 -4.08 -7.39 -5.10
CA GLU A 189 -3.67 -6.09 -4.60
C GLU A 189 -2.14 -6.05 -4.54
N VAL A 190 -1.55 -4.96 -5.03
CA VAL A 190 -0.10 -4.77 -5.04
C VAL A 190 0.39 -4.70 -3.59
N ASP A 191 1.45 -5.44 -3.25
CA ASP A 191 2.19 -5.27 -1.99
C ASP A 191 3.38 -4.34 -2.27
N CYS A 192 3.38 -3.14 -1.69
CA CYS A 192 4.44 -2.16 -1.87
C CYS A 192 5.70 -2.52 -1.07
N GLY A 193 5.62 -3.52 -0.19
CA GLY A 193 6.72 -3.97 0.64
C GLY A 193 7.14 -2.93 1.68
N ILE A 194 6.21 -2.08 2.16
CA ILE A 194 6.54 -0.98 3.08
C ILE A 194 7.18 -1.51 4.36
N GLN A 195 6.59 -2.55 4.98
CA GLN A 195 7.16 -3.14 6.18
C GLN A 195 8.54 -3.78 5.93
N LEU A 196 8.72 -4.40 4.77
CA LEU A 196 9.96 -5.11 4.44
C LEU A 196 11.12 -4.13 4.19
N ARG A 197 10.86 -3.05 3.45
CA ARG A 197 11.90 -2.17 2.91
C ARG A 197 12.07 -0.86 3.66
N TYR A 198 11.01 -0.35 4.29
CA TYR A 198 10.93 1.04 4.72
C TYR A 198 10.44 1.21 6.15
N MET A 199 10.36 0.13 6.94
CA MET A 199 9.95 0.23 8.34
C MET A 199 10.85 1.17 9.14
N THR A 200 12.17 1.14 8.91
CA THR A 200 13.11 2.05 9.58
C THR A 200 12.85 3.52 9.26
N ASN A 201 12.37 3.83 8.06
CA ASN A 201 12.00 5.19 7.67
C ASN A 201 10.81 5.69 8.50
N LEU A 202 9.75 4.87 8.59
CA LEU A 202 8.57 5.18 9.41
C LEU A 202 8.94 5.33 10.89
N GLN A 203 9.80 4.47 11.41
CA GLN A 203 10.30 4.56 12.78
C GLN A 203 11.15 5.82 13.03
N GLY A 204 11.85 6.30 12.01
CA GLY A 204 12.57 7.57 12.03
C GLY A 204 11.68 8.80 11.88
N GLY A 205 10.36 8.61 11.73
CA GLY A 205 9.39 9.69 11.53
C GLY A 205 9.35 10.23 10.10
N CYS A 206 9.98 9.54 9.15
CA CYS A 206 9.84 9.83 7.72
C CYS A 206 8.46 9.41 7.21
N VAL A 207 7.99 10.05 6.14
CA VAL A 207 6.72 9.73 5.49
C VAL A 207 6.94 9.47 3.99
N PRO A 208 6.12 8.59 3.39
CA PRO A 208 6.22 8.29 1.97
C PRO A 208 5.83 9.49 1.09
N ILE A 209 6.49 9.60 -0.06
CA ILE A 209 6.16 10.51 -1.16
C ILE A 209 5.53 9.68 -2.28
N TYR A 210 4.35 10.09 -2.73
CA TYR A 210 3.64 9.50 -3.86
C TYR A 210 3.71 10.40 -5.09
N TYR A 211 3.45 9.85 -6.28
CA TYR A 211 3.47 10.61 -7.53
C TYR A 211 2.06 11.10 -7.90
N GLY A 212 1.87 12.42 -8.00
CA GLY A 212 0.60 13.02 -8.40
C GLY A 212 -0.59 12.54 -7.55
N THR A 213 -1.63 12.05 -8.21
CA THR A 213 -2.79 11.41 -7.57
C THR A 213 -2.69 9.89 -7.52
N GLU A 214 -1.58 9.29 -7.97
CA GLU A 214 -1.38 7.84 -7.90
C GLU A 214 -1.17 7.44 -6.45
N ARG A 215 -2.00 6.49 -5.99
CA ARG A 215 -2.15 6.22 -4.55
C ARG A 215 -1.52 4.94 -4.08
N CYS A 216 -1.02 4.10 -4.98
CA CYS A 216 -0.72 2.74 -4.57
C CYS A 216 0.57 2.63 -3.77
N CYS A 217 1.72 2.78 -4.44
CA CYS A 217 3.02 2.63 -3.80
C CYS A 217 3.82 3.93 -3.81
N PRO A 218 4.59 4.19 -2.75
CA PRO A 218 5.43 5.37 -2.68
C PRO A 218 6.59 5.29 -3.68
N ILE A 219 6.97 6.45 -4.22
CA ILE A 219 8.11 6.59 -5.13
C ILE A 219 9.39 7.05 -4.41
N SER A 220 9.23 7.65 -3.23
CA SER A 220 10.34 8.16 -2.42
C SER A 220 9.87 8.33 -0.97
N TRP A 221 10.74 8.86 -0.12
CA TRP A 221 10.48 9.12 1.29
C TRP A 221 11.01 10.50 1.66
N ARG A 222 10.22 11.27 2.41
CA ARG A 222 10.64 12.52 3.02
C ARG A 222 10.95 12.26 4.49
N CYS A 223 12.15 12.61 4.94
CA CYS A 223 12.52 12.52 6.34
C CYS A 223 12.52 13.90 7.00
N PRO A 224 12.30 13.99 8.32
CA PRO A 224 12.29 15.27 9.03
C PRO A 224 13.66 15.94 9.04
N GLU A 225 13.68 17.23 8.73
CA GLU A 225 14.84 18.11 8.81
C GLU A 225 14.62 19.19 9.88
N SER A 226 15.71 19.78 10.38
CA SER A 226 15.62 20.85 11.39
C SER A 226 14.98 22.14 10.89
N THR A 227 14.89 22.31 9.57
CA THR A 227 14.30 23.48 8.90
C THR A 227 12.80 23.34 8.69
N ASP A 228 12.23 22.13 8.81
CA ASP A 228 10.81 21.89 8.61
C ASP A 228 9.96 22.63 9.66
N LYS A 229 8.90 23.27 9.18
CA LYS A 229 7.93 24.01 9.99
C LYS A 229 6.52 23.67 9.54
N VAL A 230 5.59 23.84 10.46
CA VAL A 230 4.16 23.70 10.18
C VAL A 230 3.61 25.05 9.74
N GLU A 231 2.98 25.07 8.56
CA GLU A 231 2.17 26.18 8.09
C GLU A 231 0.69 25.90 8.32
N SER A 232 0.10 26.66 9.24
CA SER A 232 -1.33 26.59 9.49
C SER A 232 -2.10 27.34 8.43
N LYS A 233 -2.87 26.63 7.59
CA LYS A 233 -3.84 27.26 6.69
C LYS A 233 -5.07 27.67 7.48
N GLY A 234 -5.12 28.95 7.86
CA GLY A 234 -6.02 29.54 8.85
C GLY A 234 -7.53 29.57 8.54
N LYS A 235 -8.15 28.50 8.03
CA LYS A 235 -9.61 28.35 8.00
C LYS A 235 -9.99 26.91 8.30
N ASN A 236 -10.58 26.70 9.48
CA ASN A 236 -11.11 25.43 9.97
C ASN A 236 -10.07 24.37 10.35
N SER A 237 -8.97 24.74 11.00
CA SER A 237 -8.35 23.82 11.96
C SER A 237 -9.35 23.63 13.10
N SER A 238 -10.34 22.76 12.89
CA SER A 238 -11.00 22.12 14.02
C SER A 238 -9.86 21.64 14.91
N GLU A 239 -9.86 22.00 16.19
CA GLU A 239 -8.96 21.41 17.19
C GLU A 239 -9.34 19.93 17.33
N SER A 240 -9.07 19.19 16.26
CA SER A 240 -9.13 17.76 16.18
C SER A 240 -8.13 17.25 17.21
N LYS A 241 -8.61 16.40 18.11
CA LYS A 241 -7.72 15.67 19.03
C LYS A 241 -6.71 14.81 18.26
N HIS A 242 -7.01 14.47 17.01
CA HIS A 242 -6.21 13.62 16.15
C HIS A 242 -5.36 14.48 15.21
N LYS A 243 -4.04 14.29 15.30
CA LYS A 243 -3.04 15.06 14.56
C LYS A 243 -2.18 14.13 13.72
N CYS A 244 -1.67 14.64 12.61
CA CYS A 244 -0.62 13.94 11.87
C CYS A 244 0.74 14.23 12.52
N GLU A 245 1.63 13.26 12.43
CA GLU A 245 3.00 13.36 12.90
C GLU A 245 3.97 13.31 11.71
N PHE A 246 5.05 14.09 11.85
CA PHE A 246 6.21 14.06 10.97
C PHE A 246 7.46 14.35 11.82
N GLY A 247 8.23 13.32 12.12
CA GLY A 247 9.27 13.38 13.15
C GLY A 247 8.69 13.78 14.51
N SER A 248 9.13 14.94 15.01
CA SER A 248 8.64 15.57 16.25
C SER A 248 7.50 16.57 16.02
N LEU A 249 7.22 16.94 14.76
CA LEU A 249 6.18 17.91 14.42
C LEU A 249 4.80 17.25 14.48
N LYS A 250 3.80 18.05 14.92
CA LYS A 250 2.39 17.67 14.97
C LYS A 250 1.56 18.67 14.20
N LEU A 251 0.79 18.17 13.24
CA LEU A 251 -0.02 18.95 12.31
C LEU A 251 -1.49 18.68 12.56
N ASN A 252 -2.31 19.74 12.62
CA ASN A 252 -3.75 19.55 12.57
C ASN A 252 -4.17 19.18 11.15
N ILE A 253 -5.33 18.55 11.00
CA ILE A 253 -5.88 18.23 9.68
C ILE A 253 -6.01 19.53 8.86
N GLY A 254 -5.47 19.51 7.65
CA GLY A 254 -5.39 20.67 6.75
C GLY A 254 -4.13 21.54 6.89
N ASP A 255 -3.33 21.37 7.94
CA ASP A 255 -2.02 22.02 8.03
C ASP A 255 -1.03 21.41 7.03
N GLU A 256 -0.08 22.21 6.57
CA GLU A 256 0.96 21.83 5.59
C GLU A 256 2.36 21.94 6.19
N LEU A 257 3.34 21.24 5.61
CA LEU A 257 4.75 21.43 5.92
C LEU A 257 5.37 22.44 4.96
N THR A 258 6.22 23.33 5.47
CA THR A 258 7.12 24.12 4.63
C THR A 258 8.11 23.19 3.95
N SER A 259 8.07 23.11 2.62
CA SER A 259 9.02 22.31 1.85
C SER A 259 10.01 23.19 1.11
N ASP A 260 11.31 22.97 1.35
CA ASP A 260 12.38 23.50 0.49
C ASP A 260 12.56 22.65 -0.79
N GLU A 261 12.01 21.43 -0.81
CA GLU A 261 12.04 20.55 -1.98
C GLU A 261 11.00 21.00 -3.00
N LYS A 262 11.49 21.43 -4.17
CA LYS A 262 10.64 21.83 -5.31
C LYS A 262 9.74 20.64 -5.70
N ASP A 263 8.48 20.96 -5.98
CA ASP A 263 7.47 20.03 -6.49
C ASP A 263 6.98 18.96 -5.51
N VAL A 264 7.39 18.97 -4.23
CA VAL A 264 6.83 18.10 -3.18
C VAL A 264 5.98 18.91 -2.22
N SER A 265 4.70 18.53 -2.09
CA SER A 265 3.78 19.11 -1.12
C SER A 265 3.38 18.07 -0.08
N CYS A 266 3.38 18.47 1.19
CA CYS A 266 3.08 17.58 2.31
C CYS A 266 2.01 18.22 3.20
N ALA A 267 0.94 17.48 3.48
CA ALA A 267 -0.19 17.96 4.26
C ALA A 267 -0.71 16.89 5.23
N CYS A 268 -1.35 17.33 6.30
CA CYS A 268 -2.12 16.43 7.15
C CYS A 268 -3.51 16.21 6.53
N VAL A 269 -3.69 15.08 5.84
CA VAL A 269 -4.96 14.71 5.18
C VAL A 269 -5.75 13.73 6.03
N SER A 270 -5.15 12.58 6.38
CA SER A 270 -5.73 11.60 7.30
C SER A 270 -4.66 11.16 8.31
N PRO A 271 -4.85 11.40 9.63
CA PRO A 271 -3.93 10.96 10.67
C PRO A 271 -3.74 9.43 10.72
N PRO A 272 -2.60 8.93 11.24
CA PRO A 272 -1.58 9.65 12.01
C PRO A 272 -0.37 10.18 11.24
N PHE A 273 -0.19 9.90 9.95
CA PHE A 273 1.00 10.35 9.22
C PHE A 273 0.69 11.53 8.30
N VAL A 274 1.66 12.45 8.19
CA VAL A 274 1.65 13.43 7.10
C VAL A 274 1.77 12.70 5.77
N GLN A 275 1.12 13.23 4.74
CA GLN A 275 1.12 12.64 3.42
C GLN A 275 1.74 13.59 2.42
N CYS A 276 2.69 13.08 1.65
CA CYS A 276 3.44 13.85 0.68
C CYS A 276 3.16 13.39 -0.74
N VAL A 277 3.00 14.34 -1.64
CA VAL A 277 2.83 14.09 -3.08
C VAL A 277 3.82 14.94 -3.86
N LYS A 278 4.39 14.34 -4.90
CA LYS A 278 5.19 15.04 -5.89
C LYS A 278 4.30 15.45 -7.06
N ALA A 279 4.29 16.72 -7.43
CA ALA A 279 3.48 17.24 -8.52
C ALA A 279 3.85 16.58 -9.87
N THR A 280 2.84 16.38 -10.71
CA THR A 280 3.01 16.06 -12.13
C THR A 280 3.38 17.34 -12.88
N ASN A 281 4.56 17.38 -13.49
CA ASN A 281 4.93 18.44 -14.44
C ASN A 281 4.06 18.39 -15.70
#